data_AF-A0A532D5R9-F1
#
_entry.id   AF-A0A532D5R9-F1
#
_cell.length_a   1.000
_cell.length_b   1.000
_cell.length_c   1.000
_cell.angle_alpha   90.00
_cell.angle_beta   90.00
_cell.angle_gamma   90.00
#
_symmetry.space_group_name_H-M   'P 1'
#
loop_
_entity.id
_entity.type
_entity.pdbx_description
1 polymer ?
#
loop_
_entity_poly.entity_id
_entity_poly.type
_entity_poly.pdbx_seq_one_letter_code
_entity_poly.pdbx_strand_id
1 'polypeptide(L)'
;MPAINPRVNVVLEEPMYDSIRRLAKRDKVSLSLKVRDLVKEALEMEEDRGLTALGEERERTYDASKALTHDQVWGHVRRKRG
;
A
#
# COMPACT_ATOMS: atom_id res chain seq x y z
N MET A 1 -25.33 9.20 -16.64
CA MET A 1 -24.49 8.35 -15.76
C MET A 1 -24.17 9.16 -14.50
N PRO A 2 -24.50 8.67 -13.30
CA PRO A 2 -24.07 9.34 -12.07
C PRO A 2 -22.53 9.31 -12.01
N ALA A 3 -21.93 10.41 -11.52
CA ALA A 3 -20.56 10.80 -11.81
C ALA A 3 -19.48 9.75 -11.44
N ILE A 4 -18.49 9.61 -12.33
CA ILE A 4 -17.41 8.62 -12.33
C ILE A 4 -16.38 8.81 -11.18
N ASN A 5 -16.51 9.85 -10.35
CA ASN A 5 -15.55 10.15 -9.27
C ASN A 5 -16.23 10.27 -7.90
N PRO A 6 -16.04 9.30 -6.98
CA PRO A 6 -16.55 9.39 -5.61
C PRO A 6 -15.90 10.58 -4.89
N ARG A 7 -16.71 11.33 -4.14
CA ARG A 7 -16.26 12.50 -3.37
C ARG A 7 -16.54 12.27 -1.89
N VAL A 8 -15.57 12.59 -1.05
CA VAL A 8 -15.69 12.55 0.40
C VAL A 8 -15.50 13.97 0.92
N ASN A 9 -16.46 14.46 1.71
CA ASN A 9 -16.35 15.73 2.41
C ASN A 9 -16.07 15.44 3.88
N VAL A 10 -15.02 16.06 4.43
CA VAL A 10 -14.58 15.85 5.81
C VAL A 10 -14.36 17.20 6.49
N VAL A 11 -14.63 17.25 7.80
CA VAL A 11 -14.31 18.41 8.63
C VAL A 11 -12.94 18.17 9.26
N LEU A 12 -12.05 19.16 9.14
CA LEU A 12 -10.71 19.12 9.71
C LEU A 12 -10.60 20.17 10.80
N GLU A 13 -9.88 19.85 11.87
CA GLU A 13 -9.46 20.84 12.85
C GLU A 13 -8.57 21.89 12.20
N GLU A 14 -8.68 23.14 12.65
CA GLU A 14 -7.89 24.27 12.14
C GLU A 14 -6.38 24.00 12.06
N PRO A 15 -5.69 23.48 13.10
CA PRO A 15 -4.25 23.19 13.01
C PRO A 15 -3.91 22.12 11.95
N MET A 16 -4.78 21.12 11.76
CA MET A 16 -4.59 20.07 10.76
C MET A 16 -4.78 20.63 9.35
N TYR A 17 -5.83 21.43 9.14
CA TYR A 17 -6.07 22.09 7.86
C TYR A 17 -4.89 22.98 7.46
N ASP A 18 -4.38 23.78 8.40
CA ASP A 18 -3.24 24.67 8.15
C ASP A 18 -1.96 23.91 7.84
N SER A 19 -1.74 22.77 8.49
CA SER A 19 -0.61 21.88 8.19
C SER A 19 -0.69 21.36 6.76
N ILE A 20 -1.85 20.83 6.34
CA ILE A 20 -2.08 20.36 4.97
C ILE A 20 -1.93 21.51 3.96
N ARG A 21 -2.41 22.71 4.30
CA ARG A 21 -2.25 23.90 3.47
C ARG A 21 -0.79 24.28 3.26
N ARG A 22 0.04 24.21 4.30
CA ARG A 22 1.48 24.47 4.20
C ARG A 22 2.17 23.41 3.34
N LEU A 23 1.82 22.13 3.50
CA LEU A 23 2.32 21.03 2.67
C LEU A 23 1.94 21.20 1.19
N ALA A 24 0.69 21.52 0.90
CA ALA A 24 0.23 21.76 -0.47
C ALA A 24 0.97 22.92 -1.13
N LYS A 25 1.19 24.03 -0.39
CA LYS A 25 1.99 25.17 -0.87
C LYS A 25 3.44 24.80 -1.13
N ARG A 26 4.08 24.07 -0.21
CA ARG A 26 5.46 23.58 -0.35
C ARG A 26 5.61 22.74 -1.61
N ASP A 27 4.66 21.84 -1.85
CA ASP A 27 4.69 20.87 -2.94
C ASP A 27 4.10 21.42 -4.25
N LYS A 28 3.65 22.68 -4.25
CA LYS A 28 3.05 23.38 -5.41
C LYS A 28 1.87 22.64 -6.03
N VAL A 29 1.04 22.01 -5.20
CA VAL A 29 -0.19 21.30 -5.61
C VAL A 29 -1.43 21.91 -4.95
N SER A 30 -2.62 21.55 -5.44
CA SER A 30 -3.87 21.96 -4.78
C SER A 30 -4.07 21.23 -3.44
N LEU A 31 -4.85 21.84 -2.55
CA LEU A 31 -5.24 21.23 -1.27
C LEU A 31 -5.88 19.85 -1.46
N SER A 32 -6.83 19.74 -2.40
CA SER A 32 -7.52 18.47 -2.66
C SER A 32 -6.58 17.38 -3.16
N LEU A 33 -5.59 17.72 -3.99
CA LEU A 33 -4.57 16.76 -4.43
C LEU A 33 -3.70 16.32 -3.26
N LYS A 34 -3.25 17.27 -2.42
CA LYS A 34 -2.46 16.94 -1.23
C LYS A 34 -3.22 16.04 -0.26
N VAL A 35 -4.50 16.33 0.02
CA VAL A 35 -5.34 15.47 0.87
C VAL A 35 -5.50 14.09 0.25
N ARG A 36 -5.79 13.99 -1.05
CA ARG A 36 -5.91 12.71 -1.75
C ARG A 36 -4.63 11.88 -1.61
N ASP A 37 -3.48 12.49 -1.84
CA ASP A 37 -2.20 11.78 -1.79
C ASP A 37 -1.88 11.31 -0.36
N LEU A 38 -2.12 12.17 0.65
CA LEU A 38 -1.98 11.78 2.07
C LEU A 38 -2.92 10.64 2.47
N VAL A 39 -4.16 10.61 1.96
CA VAL A 39 -5.09 9.50 2.21
C VAL A 39 -4.60 8.22 1.53
N LYS A 40 -4.02 8.31 0.33
CA LYS A 40 -3.43 7.16 -0.36
C LYS A 40 -2.24 6.60 0.42
N GLU A 41 -1.34 7.46 0.86
CA GLU A 41 -0.19 7.09 1.70
C GLU A 41 -0.64 6.42 3.00
N ALA A 42 -1.69 6.95 3.65
CA ALA A 42 -2.24 6.33 4.86
C ALA A 42 -2.81 4.91 4.60
N LEU A 43 -3.49 4.71 3.47
CA LEU A 43 -3.99 3.38 3.10
C LEU A 43 -2.84 2.41 2.78
N GLU A 44 -1.79 2.86 2.09
CA GLU A 44 -0.58 2.05 1.86
C GLU A 44 0.07 1.63 3.18
N MET A 45 0.13 2.51 4.18
CA MET A 45 0.62 2.15 5.52
C MET A 45 -0.26 1.11 6.24
N GLU A 46 -1.58 1.15 6.07
CA GLU A 46 -2.46 0.09 6.61
C GLU A 46 -2.25 -1.25 5.91
N GLU A 47 -2.07 -1.24 4.59
CA GLU A 47 -1.76 -2.44 3.81
C GLU A 47 -0.42 -3.06 4.25
N ASP A 48 0.62 -2.25 4.43
CA ASP A 48 1.93 -2.69 4.91
C ASP A 48 1.83 -3.36 6.28
N ARG A 49 0.99 -2.85 7.20
CA ARG A 49 0.74 -3.51 8.49
C ARG A 49 0.12 -4.90 8.31
N GLY A 50 -0.87 -5.02 7.42
CA GLY A 50 -1.48 -6.31 7.10
C GLY A 50 -0.51 -7.31 6.49
N LEU A 51 0.32 -6.86 5.54
CA LEU A 51 1.34 -7.69 4.90
C LEU A 51 2.43 -8.12 5.89
N THR A 52 2.82 -7.24 6.81
CA THR A 52 3.78 -7.56 7.87
C THR A 52 3.24 -8.67 8.76
N ALA A 53 2.01 -8.56 9.25
CA ALA A 53 1.39 -9.60 10.08
C ALA A 53 1.33 -10.97 9.38
N LEU A 54 1.01 -10.97 8.08
CA LEU A 54 0.99 -12.19 7.26
C LEU A 54 2.40 -12.77 7.06
N GLY A 55 3.43 -11.91 6.95
CA GLY A 55 4.83 -12.32 6.92
C GLY A 55 5.27 -12.97 8.23
N GLU A 56 4.95 -12.34 9.36
CA GLU A 56 5.26 -12.86 10.70
C GLU A 56 4.60 -14.21 10.97
N GLU A 57 3.35 -14.39 10.54
CA GLU A 57 2.67 -15.69 10.66
C GLU A 57 3.40 -16.80 9.88
N ARG A 58 3.82 -16.50 8.64
CA ARG A 58 4.57 -17.43 7.80
C ARG A 58 5.92 -17.76 8.40
N GLU A 59 6.65 -16.77 8.91
CA GLU A 59 7.94 -16.97 9.56
C GLU A 59 7.80 -17.85 10.80
N ARG A 60 6.81 -17.57 11.66
CA ARG A 60 6.54 -18.35 12.87
C ARG A 60 6.17 -19.81 12.57
N THR A 61 5.47 -20.05 11.46
CA THR A 61 4.99 -21.38 11.07
C THR A 61 5.92 -22.09 10.07
N TYR A 62 7.04 -21.47 9.73
CA TYR A 62 7.97 -21.99 8.74
C TYR A 62 8.66 -23.27 9.22
N ASP A 63 8.66 -24.29 8.35
CA ASP A 63 9.34 -25.55 8.57
C ASP A 63 10.33 -25.80 7.42
N ALA A 64 11.61 -25.66 7.71
CA ALA A 64 12.69 -25.83 6.73
C ALA A 64 12.71 -27.24 6.13
N SER A 65 12.24 -28.26 6.85
CA SER A 65 12.20 -29.64 6.34
C SER A 65 11.14 -29.83 5.24
N LYS A 66 10.11 -28.98 5.23
CA LYS A 66 9.05 -28.97 4.20
C LYS A 66 9.33 -27.97 3.07
N ALA A 67 10.44 -27.24 3.13
CA ALA A 67 10.77 -26.23 2.12
C ALA A 67 11.13 -26.90 0.78
N LEU A 68 10.62 -26.32 -0.30
CA LEU A 68 10.91 -26.78 -1.65
C LEU A 68 12.19 -26.12 -2.18
N THR A 69 13.04 -26.91 -2.83
CA THR A 69 14.23 -26.41 -3.53
C THR A 69 13.85 -25.69 -4.83
N HIS A 70 14.76 -24.85 -5.33
CA HIS A 70 14.57 -24.12 -6.58
C HIS A 70 14.20 -25.05 -7.75
N ASP A 71 14.89 -26.19 -7.90
CA ASP A 71 14.63 -27.13 -8.99
C ASP A 71 13.27 -27.82 -8.87
N GLN A 72 12.81 -28.12 -7.65
CA GLN A 72 11.47 -28.67 -7.42
C GLN A 72 10.37 -27.69 -7.86
N VAL A 73 10.59 -26.38 -7.69
CA VAL A 73 9.62 -25.35 -8.08
C VAL A 73 9.75 -24.98 -9.56
N TRP A 74 10.95 -24.79 -10.09
CA TRP A 74 11.17 -24.18 -11.41
C TRP A 74 11.70 -25.13 -12.50
N GLY A 75 12.13 -26.34 -12.12
CA GLY A 75 12.75 -27.29 -13.06
C GLY A 75 11.86 -27.70 -14.22
N HIS A 76 10.54 -27.68 -14.04
CA HIS A 76 9.56 -27.98 -15.09
C HIS A 76 9.43 -26.85 -16.14
N VAL A 77 9.72 -25.60 -15.76
CA VAL A 77 9.66 -24.44 -16.67
C VAL A 77 10.85 -24.44 -17.62
N ARG A 78 12.04 -24.86 -17.15
CA ARG A 78 13.25 -25.01 -18.01
C ARG A 78 13.07 -26.10 -19.08
N ARG A 79 12.34 -27.17 -18.78
CA ARG A 79 12.09 -28.28 -19.73
C ARG A 79 11.12 -27.93 -20.87
N LYS A 80 10.21 -26.97 -20.69
CA LYS A 80 9.24 -26.57 -21.73
C LYS A 80 9.79 -25.60 -22.79
N ARG A 81 11.01 -25.10 -22.61
CA ARG A 81 11.68 -24.15 -23.54
C ARG A 81 12.77 -24.81 -24.39
N GLY A 82 12.92 -26.13 -24.31
CA GLY A 82 13.86 -26.94 -25.10
C GLY A 82 13.13 -27.78 -26.13
#